data_AF-A0A5N4EA57-F1
#
_entry.id   AF-A0A5N4EA57-F1
#
_cell.length_a   1.000
_cell.length_b   1.000
_cell.length_c   1.000
_cell.angle_alpha   90.00
_cell.angle_beta   90.00
_cell.angle_gamma   90.00
#
_symmetry.space_group_name_H-M   'P 1'
#
loop_
_entity.id
_entity.type
_entity.pdbx_description
1 polymer ?
#
loop_
_entity_poly.entity_id
_entity_poly.type
_entity_poly.pdbx_seq_one_letter_code
_entity_poly.pdbx_strand_id
1 'polypeptide(L)'
;MLHPKMHCPRLALGLGFCLLVGMALYCLWVYVESSLPVSYVPYYLPCPSIFNMKLQYKGEEPSQPVAQSQYPQPKLLEQKHTRLLTLTPWLAPIVSEGTFDPELLHHIYQPLNLTIGLTVFAVGK
;
A
#
# COMPACT_ATOMS: atom_id res chain seq x y z
N MET A 1 60.55 -26.73 -28.70
CA MET A 1 59.95 -26.10 -27.51
C MET A 1 59.54 -24.68 -27.87
N LEU A 2 58.27 -24.44 -28.22
CA LEU A 2 57.71 -23.09 -28.32
C LEU A 2 56.52 -23.01 -27.36
N HIS A 3 56.67 -22.22 -26.31
CA HIS A 3 55.63 -21.95 -25.33
C HIS A 3 54.81 -20.74 -25.81
N PRO A 4 53.48 -20.82 -25.92
CA PRO A 4 52.70 -19.63 -26.25
C PRO A 4 52.65 -18.72 -25.01
N LYS A 5 52.96 -17.45 -25.23
CA LYS A 5 53.03 -16.41 -24.20
C LYS A 5 51.65 -15.78 -24.05
N MET A 6 51.07 -15.91 -22.85
CA MET A 6 49.70 -15.53 -22.51
C MET A 6 49.42 -14.04 -22.77
N HIS A 7 48.48 -13.78 -23.68
CA HIS A 7 47.85 -12.48 -23.89
C HIS A 7 46.68 -12.27 -22.89
N CYS A 8 46.89 -12.55 -21.60
CA CYS A 8 45.82 -12.57 -20.58
C CYS A 8 45.43 -11.24 -19.89
N PRO A 9 46.28 -10.19 -19.74
CA PRO A 9 45.95 -9.11 -18.81
C PRO A 9 44.91 -8.12 -19.36
N ARG A 10 44.82 -7.95 -20.69
CA ARG A 10 43.87 -7.02 -21.32
C ARG A 10 42.44 -7.56 -21.37
N LEU A 11 42.30 -8.88 -21.53
CA LEU A 11 41.00 -9.56 -21.53
C LEU A 11 40.37 -9.58 -20.13
N ALA A 12 41.18 -9.82 -19.10
CA ALA A 12 40.72 -9.80 -17.71
C ALA A 12 40.22 -8.41 -17.28
N LEU A 13 40.90 -7.34 -17.73
CA LEU A 13 40.51 -5.96 -17.45
C LEU A 13 39.20 -5.57 -18.15
N GLY A 14 39.03 -5.97 -19.41
CA GLY A 14 37.79 -5.75 -20.16
C GLY A 14 36.60 -6.49 -19.54
N LEU A 15 36.80 -7.73 -19.09
CA LEU A 15 35.75 -8.53 -18.45
C LEU A 15 35.31 -7.93 -17.10
N GLY A 16 36.27 -7.44 -16.32
CA GLY A 16 35.98 -6.72 -15.06
C GLY A 16 35.16 -5.45 -15.29
N PHE A 17 35.49 -4.67 -16.32
CA PHE A 17 34.73 -3.47 -16.68
C PHE A 17 33.29 -3.79 -17.10
N CYS A 18 33.08 -4.82 -17.92
CA CYS A 18 31.75 -5.26 -18.34
C CYS A 18 30.88 -5.69 -17.16
N LEU A 19 31.44 -6.41 -16.19
CA LEU A 19 30.71 -6.82 -14.98
C LEU A 19 30.29 -5.62 -14.14
N LEU A 20 31.18 -4.64 -13.96
CA LEU A 20 30.85 -3.42 -13.22
C LEU A 20 29.73 -2.61 -13.87
N VAL A 21 29.79 -2.44 -15.20
CA VAL A 21 28.75 -1.75 -15.97
C VAL A 21 27.42 -2.50 -15.89
N GLY A 22 27.44 -3.83 -16.02
CA GLY A 22 26.24 -4.66 -15.90
C GLY A 22 25.58 -4.56 -14.51
N MET A 23 26.37 -4.59 -13.45
CA MET A 23 25.86 -4.41 -12.08
C MET A 23 25.27 -3.02 -11.87
N ALA A 24 25.91 -1.97 -12.37
CA ALA A 24 25.39 -0.60 -12.26
C ALA A 24 24.06 -0.43 -13.00
N LEU A 25 23.94 -0.99 -14.21
CA LEU A 25 22.70 -0.97 -15.00
C LEU A 25 21.58 -1.76 -14.32
N TYR A 26 21.90 -2.92 -13.73
CA TYR A 26 20.93 -3.72 -12.98
C TYR A 26 20.42 -2.98 -11.74
N CYS A 27 21.32 -2.38 -10.96
CA CYS A 27 20.94 -1.56 -9.80
C CYS A 27 20.08 -0.35 -10.21
N LEU A 28 20.41 0.31 -11.32
CA LEU A 28 19.62 1.42 -11.86
C LEU A 28 18.22 0.97 -12.28
N TRP A 29 18.10 -0.19 -12.95
CA TRP A 29 16.80 -0.76 -13.32
C TRP A 29 15.93 -1.06 -12.10
N VAL A 30 16.50 -1.72 -11.08
CA VAL A 30 15.78 -2.01 -9.82
C VAL A 30 15.36 -0.73 -9.12
N TYR A 31 16.21 0.31 -9.12
CA TYR A 31 15.87 1.61 -8.54
C TYR A 31 14.72 2.29 -9.29
N VAL A 32 14.70 2.25 -10.61
CA VAL A 32 13.61 2.80 -11.43
C VAL A 32 12.31 2.03 -11.22
N GLU A 33 12.35 0.70 -11.21
CA GLU A 33 11.17 -0.16 -11.00
C GLU A 33 10.57 0.04 -9.60
N SER A 34 11.42 0.14 -8.58
CA SER A 34 10.99 0.43 -7.19
C SER A 34 10.54 1.87 -6.99
N SER A 35 11.00 2.81 -7.82
CA SER A 35 10.57 4.21 -7.81
C SER A 35 9.32 4.46 -8.65
N LEU A 36 8.89 3.51 -9.50
CA LEU A 36 7.62 3.60 -10.22
C LEU A 36 6.51 3.15 -9.26
N PRO A 37 5.71 4.07 -8.70
CA PRO A 37 4.62 3.67 -7.85
C PRO A 37 3.59 3.00 -8.75
N VAL A 38 3.50 1.67 -8.69
CA VAL A 38 2.35 0.93 -9.21
C VAL A 38 1.16 1.31 -8.32
N SER A 39 0.58 2.48 -8.59
CA SER A 39 -0.68 2.91 -8.01
C SER A 39 -1.78 2.08 -8.67
N TYR A 40 -1.96 0.85 -8.16
CA TYR A 40 -3.16 0.08 -8.43
C TYR A 40 -4.32 0.72 -7.67
N VAL A 41 -4.90 1.76 -8.28
CA VAL A 41 -6.15 2.34 -7.78
C VAL A 41 -7.28 1.48 -8.37
N PRO A 42 -7.98 0.66 -7.57
CA PRO A 42 -9.16 -0.04 -8.08
C PRO A 42 -10.17 1.05 -8.48
N TYR A 43 -10.66 0.99 -9.71
CA TYR A 43 -11.58 1.95 -10.30
C TYR A 43 -12.80 2.16 -9.39
N TYR A 44 -12.79 3.23 -8.60
CA TYR A 44 -14.01 3.76 -7.99
C TYR A 44 -14.62 4.78 -8.96
N LEU A 45 -15.95 4.81 -8.94
CA LEU A 45 -16.84 5.70 -9.68
C LEU A 45 -16.21 7.06 -10.01
N PRO A 46 -16.43 7.63 -11.20
CA PRO A 46 -15.92 8.96 -11.56
C PRO A 46 -16.43 9.98 -10.55
N CYS A 47 -15.61 10.25 -9.54
CA CYS A 47 -15.86 11.23 -8.52
C CYS A 47 -15.56 12.60 -9.17
N PRO A 48 -16.51 13.56 -9.16
CA PRO A 48 -16.24 14.91 -9.63
C PRO A 48 -14.94 15.42 -8.99
N SER A 49 -14.11 16.16 -9.73
CA SER A 49 -12.79 16.63 -9.25
C SER A 49 -12.82 17.36 -7.90
N ILE A 50 -13.96 17.97 -7.57
CA ILE A 50 -14.25 18.65 -6.31
C ILE A 50 -14.15 17.70 -5.09
N PHE A 51 -14.47 16.42 -5.29
CA PHE A 51 -14.42 15.36 -4.26
C PHE A 51 -13.19 14.47 -4.39
N ASN A 52 -12.22 14.86 -5.22
CA ASN A 52 -11.00 14.10 -5.41
C ASN A 52 -10.06 14.31 -4.21
N MET A 53 -10.39 13.66 -3.10
CA MET A 53 -9.49 13.54 -1.97
C MET A 53 -8.47 12.45 -2.33
N LYS A 54 -7.37 12.87 -2.94
CA LYS A 54 -6.23 12.00 -3.21
C LYS A 54 -5.68 11.57 -1.86
N LEU A 55 -6.08 10.38 -1.40
CA LEU A 55 -5.43 9.70 -0.28
C LEU A 55 -4.00 9.48 -0.70
N GLN A 56 -3.11 10.38 -0.32
CA GLN A 56 -1.67 10.20 -0.41
C GLN A 56 -1.34 9.12 0.62
N TYR A 57 -1.60 7.87 0.26
CA TYR A 57 -1.03 6.74 0.97
C TYR A 57 0.45 6.77 0.67
N LYS A 58 1.17 7.56 1.47
CA LYS A 58 2.62 7.56 1.50
C LYS A 58 2.98 6.14 1.92
N GLY A 59 3.45 5.33 0.98
CA GLY A 59 4.05 4.04 1.29
C GLY A 59 5.33 4.29 2.08
N GLU A 60 5.19 4.59 3.36
CA GLU A 60 6.29 4.86 4.28
C GLU A 60 5.98 4.18 5.61
N GLU A 61 6.75 3.12 5.85
CA GLU A 61 6.90 2.34 7.08
C GLU A 61 5.65 1.61 7.58
N PRO A 62 5.78 0.39 8.15
CA PRO A 62 4.68 -0.26 8.87
C PRO A 62 4.11 0.78 9.83
N SER A 63 2.87 1.19 9.54
CA SER A 63 2.07 2.09 10.35
C SER A 63 2.42 1.83 11.80
N GLN A 64 3.04 2.83 12.45
CA GLN A 64 3.52 2.71 13.82
C GLN A 64 2.50 1.89 14.60
N PRO A 65 2.92 0.79 15.27
CA PRO A 65 2.00 -0.16 15.85
C PRO A 65 0.97 0.64 16.63
N VAL A 66 -0.28 0.65 16.14
CA VAL A 66 -1.40 1.45 16.65
C VAL A 66 -1.25 1.47 18.16
N ALA A 67 -0.82 2.62 18.70
CA ALA A 67 -0.16 2.73 19.99
C ALA A 67 -0.79 1.78 21.02
N GLN A 68 -0.21 0.57 21.16
CA GLN A 68 -0.84 -0.63 21.73
C GLN A 68 -2.29 -0.41 22.19
N SER A 69 -3.21 -0.18 21.25
CA SER A 69 -4.59 0.11 21.63
C SER A 69 -5.09 -1.16 22.30
N GLN A 70 -5.50 -1.07 23.57
CA GLN A 70 -6.10 -2.17 24.31
C GLN A 70 -7.49 -2.46 23.74
N TYR A 71 -7.53 -2.92 22.50
CA TYR A 71 -8.76 -3.33 21.86
C TYR A 71 -9.06 -4.78 22.28
N PRO A 72 -10.29 -5.10 22.71
CA PRO A 72 -10.68 -6.46 23.01
C PRO A 72 -10.34 -7.39 21.85
N GLN A 73 -9.71 -8.53 22.17
CA GLN A 73 -9.35 -9.52 21.16
C GLN A 73 -10.62 -9.97 20.40
N PRO A 74 -10.62 -9.94 19.05
CA PRO A 74 -11.75 -10.42 18.27
C PRO A 74 -11.98 -11.91 18.54
N LYS A 75 -13.20 -12.26 18.96
CA LYS A 75 -13.57 -13.65 19.19
C LYS A 75 -14.09 -14.27 17.90
N LEU A 76 -13.25 -15.06 17.22
CA LEU A 76 -13.59 -15.67 15.92
C LEU A 76 -14.76 -16.66 16.05
N LEU A 77 -14.79 -17.43 17.13
CA LEU A 77 -15.81 -18.48 17.36
C LEU A 77 -17.06 -17.97 18.07
N GLU A 78 -16.96 -16.87 18.82
CA GLU A 78 -18.12 -16.10 19.28
C GLU A 78 -18.43 -15.02 18.25
N GLN A 79 -18.66 -15.41 16.99
CA GLN A 79 -19.36 -14.52 16.07
C GLN A 79 -20.72 -14.27 16.71
N LYS A 80 -20.81 -13.16 17.47
CA LYS A 80 -21.97 -12.73 18.23
C LYS A 80 -23.13 -12.93 17.29
N HIS A 81 -24.04 -13.86 17.62
CA HIS A 81 -25.08 -14.35 16.72
C HIS A 81 -25.94 -13.17 16.27
N THR A 82 -25.47 -12.51 15.21
CA THR A 82 -26.06 -11.29 14.71
C THR A 82 -26.98 -11.79 13.64
N ARG A 83 -28.29 -11.63 13.87
CA ARG A 83 -29.32 -11.98 12.87
C ARG A 83 -29.14 -11.21 11.56
N LEU A 84 -28.28 -10.19 11.55
CA LEU A 84 -27.98 -9.32 10.41
C LEU A 84 -26.75 -9.85 9.66
N LEU A 85 -26.82 -9.74 8.33
CA LEU A 85 -25.68 -9.98 7.45
C LEU A 85 -24.58 -8.95 7.74
N THR A 86 -23.37 -9.42 8.03
CA THR A 86 -22.19 -8.57 8.29
C THR A 86 -21.36 -8.30 7.03
N LEU A 87 -21.52 -9.13 6.00
CA LEU A 87 -20.84 -9.02 4.71
C LEU A 87 -21.85 -9.17 3.56
N THR A 88 -21.55 -8.51 2.44
CA THR A 88 -22.20 -8.72 1.15
C THR A 88 -21.57 -9.90 0.40
N PRO A 89 -22.23 -10.48 -0.64
CA PRO A 89 -21.66 -11.57 -1.44
C PRO A 89 -20.33 -11.22 -2.14
N TRP A 90 -20.05 -9.94 -2.38
CA TRP A 90 -18.78 -9.46 -2.94
C TRP A 90 -17.77 -9.00 -1.86
N LEU A 91 -17.94 -9.48 -0.62
CA LEU A 91 -17.01 -9.28 0.51
C LEU A 91 -16.87 -7.82 1.01
N ALA A 92 -17.81 -6.93 0.68
CA ALA A 92 -17.85 -5.61 1.31
C ALA A 92 -18.53 -5.69 2.70
N PRO A 93 -17.98 -5.02 3.74
CA PRO A 93 -18.55 -5.00 5.08
C PRO A 93 -19.85 -4.19 5.17
N ILE A 94 -20.85 -4.74 5.86
CA ILE A 94 -22.08 -4.05 6.22
C ILE A 94 -21.88 -3.44 7.60
N VAL A 95 -21.86 -2.10 7.67
CA VAL A 95 -21.61 -1.37 8.91
C VAL A 95 -22.89 -1.34 9.74
N SER A 96 -22.88 -2.02 10.88
CA SER A 96 -23.99 -2.01 11.84
C SER A 96 -23.46 -2.01 13.28
N GLU A 97 -24.36 -1.84 14.24
CA GLU A 97 -24.00 -1.85 15.65
C GLU A 97 -23.25 -3.14 16.04
N GLY A 98 -22.08 -3.00 16.64
CA GLY A 98 -21.23 -4.13 17.04
C GLY A 98 -20.41 -4.79 15.93
N THR A 99 -20.41 -4.30 14.68
CA THR A 99 -19.54 -4.81 13.60
C THR A 99 -18.22 -4.06 13.47
N PHE A 100 -18.03 -2.99 14.24
CA PHE A 100 -16.82 -2.18 14.26
C PHE A 100 -16.54 -1.67 15.67
N ASP A 101 -15.29 -1.29 15.92
CA ASP A 101 -14.90 -0.57 17.13
C ASP A 101 -14.59 0.89 16.79
N PRO A 102 -15.31 1.86 17.39
CA PRO A 102 -15.13 3.26 17.07
C PRO A 102 -13.79 3.82 17.57
N GLU A 103 -13.26 3.33 18.69
CA GLU A 103 -11.98 3.80 19.22
C GLU A 103 -10.84 3.37 18.31
N LEU A 104 -10.83 2.11 17.87
CA LEU A 104 -9.85 1.59 16.92
C LEU A 104 -9.87 2.38 15.61
N LEU A 105 -11.04 2.62 15.04
CA LEU A 105 -11.17 3.42 13.82
C LEU A 105 -10.69 4.86 14.04
N HIS A 106 -10.98 5.45 15.20
CA HIS A 106 -10.50 6.78 15.55
C HIS A 106 -8.97 6.82 15.56
N HIS A 107 -8.31 5.87 16.23
CA HIS A 107 -6.84 5.82 16.29
C HIS A 107 -6.19 5.61 14.91
N ILE A 108 -6.82 4.82 14.03
CA ILE A 108 -6.32 4.59 12.67
C ILE A 108 -6.44 5.86 11.81
N TYR A 109 -7.57 6.56 11.88
CA TYR A 109 -7.86 7.66 10.97
C TYR A 109 -7.46 9.05 11.49
N GLN A 110 -7.31 9.22 12.81
CA GLN A 110 -6.86 10.48 13.44
C GLN A 110 -5.54 11.02 12.86
N PRO A 111 -4.45 10.22 12.69
CA PRO A 111 -3.20 10.75 12.16
C PRO A 111 -3.27 11.14 10.68
N LEU A 112 -4.31 10.72 9.96
CA LEU A 112 -4.47 11.02 8.53
C LEU A 112 -5.09 12.40 8.27
N ASN A 113 -5.54 13.12 9.30
CA ASN A 113 -6.17 14.45 9.18
C ASN A 113 -7.29 14.49 8.11
N LEU A 114 -8.17 13.48 8.12
CA LEU A 114 -9.25 13.38 7.14
C LEU A 114 -10.26 14.50 7.29
N THR A 115 -10.71 15.06 6.16
CA THR A 115 -11.86 15.99 6.10
C THR A 115 -13.05 15.30 5.46
N ILE A 116 -14.14 15.15 6.20
CA ILE A 116 -15.36 14.50 5.69
C ILE A 116 -16.30 15.57 5.17
N GLY A 117 -16.46 15.64 3.85
CA GLY A 117 -17.45 16.51 3.21
C GLY A 117 -18.85 15.92 3.32
N LEU A 118 -19.81 16.69 3.84
CA LEU A 118 -21.22 16.35 3.85
C LEU A 118 -21.97 17.26 2.89
N THR A 119 -22.63 16.68 1.88
CA THR A 119 -23.50 17.42 0.96
C THR A 119 -24.95 17.13 1.32
N VAL A 120 -25.72 18.18 1.63
CA VAL A 120 -27.16 18.10 1.94
C VAL A 120 -27.92 19.06 1.03
N PHE A 121 -28.99 18.59 0.42
CA PHE A 121 -29.90 19.41 -0.38
C PHE A 121 -31.17 19.69 0.43
N ALA A 122 -31.56 20.96 0.52
CA ALA A 122 -32.82 21.38 1.14
C ALA A 122 -33.65 22.14 0.09
N VAL A 123 -34.51 21.42 -0.64
CA VAL A 123 -35.29 21.95 -1.76
C VAL A 123 -36.77 21.99 -1.38
N GLY A 124 -37.34 23.19 -1.23
CA GLY A 124 -38.79 23.41 -1.07
C GLY A 124 -39.47 22.64 0.06
N LYS A 125 -40.81 22.64 0.05
CA LYS A 125 -41.70 21.72 0.79
C LYS A 125 -42.68 21.12 -0.19
#